data_AF-A0A930GQY9-F1
#
_entry.id   AF-A0A930GQY9-F1
#
_cell.length_a   1.000
_cell.length_b   1.000
_cell.length_c   1.000
_cell.angle_alpha   90.00
_cell.angle_beta   90.00
_cell.angle_gamma   90.00
#
_symmetry.space_group_name_H-M   'P 1'
#
loop_
_entity.id
_entity.type
_entity.pdbx_description
1 polymer ?
#
loop_
_entity_poly.entity_id
_entity_poly.type
_entity_poly.pdbx_seq_one_letter_code
_entity_poly.pdbx_strand_id
1 'polypeptide(L)'
;MEVSGWYAPAMNTHRSAFAGRNFEYFSEDPLLAGKIASEAVKGAEDHGVYAYIKHFALNDQETNRNYQLMTWADEQTVREIYLRPFEICVKEGKAKAVMSSFNHYGITPAAASNEVLNKILRDEWGFRGMVLTDYFGAGGYGYMNADRYIRNGNDFCLTAIDTGYNYVKDKSATAVIALRKASHNILYTTVNSRAYAPENLNLGMMGWQIAAIVIDIICIVAAVLLALKAWKNYATRKDADNE
;
A
#
# COMPACT_ATOMS: atom_id res chain seq x y z
N MET A 1 10.91 12.23 -4.90
CA MET A 1 10.89 10.79 -4.59
C MET A 1 9.52 10.28 -5.00
N GLU A 2 9.44 9.39 -5.98
CA GLU A 2 8.18 8.94 -6.62
C GLU A 2 7.50 7.78 -5.87
N VAL A 3 7.87 7.54 -4.62
CA VAL A 3 7.40 6.41 -3.81
C VAL A 3 6.72 6.96 -2.57
N SER A 4 5.50 6.48 -2.29
CA SER A 4 4.72 6.90 -1.11
C SER A 4 4.76 5.88 0.03
N GLY A 5 5.13 4.63 -0.25
CA GLY A 5 5.19 3.54 0.73
C GLY A 5 6.54 2.83 0.73
N TRP A 6 7.05 2.49 1.91
CA TRP A 6 8.32 1.81 2.09
C TRP A 6 8.12 0.48 2.82
N TYR A 7 8.54 -0.64 2.22
CA TYR A 7 8.47 -1.97 2.84
C TYR A 7 9.55 -2.19 3.90
N ALA A 8 9.59 -1.32 4.89
CA ALA A 8 10.46 -1.36 6.05
C ALA A 8 9.92 -0.39 7.12
N PRO A 9 10.50 -0.38 8.33
CA PRO A 9 11.54 -1.29 8.79
C PRO A 9 11.02 -2.69 9.12
N ALA A 10 11.91 -3.69 9.06
CA ALA A 10 11.64 -5.01 9.59
C ALA A 10 12.17 -5.10 11.03
N MET A 11 11.38 -5.69 11.94
CA MET A 11 11.65 -5.66 13.39
C MET A 11 11.22 -6.91 14.13
N ASN A 12 11.21 -8.06 13.46
CA ASN A 12 10.98 -9.33 14.14
C ASN A 12 12.13 -9.61 15.12
N THR A 13 11.81 -10.24 16.25
CA THR A 13 12.79 -10.58 17.30
C THR A 13 13.86 -11.52 16.78
N HIS A 14 15.13 -11.27 17.12
CA HIS A 14 16.22 -12.24 16.93
C HIS A 14 16.08 -13.41 17.92
N ARG A 15 15.06 -14.25 17.74
CA ARG A 15 14.79 -15.39 18.64
C ARG A 15 15.92 -16.43 18.62
N SER A 16 16.57 -16.59 17.46
CA SER A 16 17.67 -17.53 17.25
C SER A 16 18.70 -16.88 16.33
N ALA A 17 19.98 -17.10 16.61
CA ALA A 17 21.09 -16.65 15.76
C ALA A 17 21.05 -17.26 14.34
N PHE A 18 20.32 -18.35 14.15
CA PHE A 18 20.21 -19.07 12.87
C PHE A 18 19.07 -18.58 11.97
N ALA A 19 18.29 -17.58 12.40
CA ALA A 19 17.25 -17.01 11.56
C ALA A 19 17.86 -16.23 10.38
N GLY A 20 17.56 -16.65 9.16
CA GLY A 20 18.20 -16.15 7.93
C GLY A 20 17.95 -14.67 7.61
N ARG A 21 17.05 -13.99 8.34
CA ARG A 21 16.71 -12.57 8.16
C ARG A 21 17.08 -11.68 9.34
N ASN A 22 17.85 -12.18 10.32
CA ASN A 22 18.34 -11.33 11.41
C ASN A 22 19.14 -10.11 10.91
N PHE A 23 19.78 -10.20 9.74
CA PHE A 23 20.55 -9.07 9.19
C PHE A 23 19.69 -7.83 8.87
N GLU A 24 18.37 -7.98 8.67
CA GLU A 24 17.45 -6.86 8.40
C GLU A 24 16.52 -6.53 9.58
N TYR A 25 16.68 -7.25 10.70
CA TYR A 25 15.99 -7.00 11.95
C TYR A 25 16.95 -6.30 12.93
N PHE A 26 16.42 -5.73 14.01
CA PHE A 26 17.23 -4.86 14.88
C PHE A 26 17.84 -5.57 16.09
N SER A 27 17.07 -6.37 16.83
CA SER A 27 17.55 -6.92 18.11
C SER A 27 16.73 -8.12 18.60
N GLU A 28 17.31 -8.86 19.54
CA GLU A 28 16.59 -9.77 20.44
C GLU A 28 15.85 -9.01 21.55
N ASP A 29 16.31 -7.80 21.91
CA ASP A 29 15.65 -6.95 22.91
C ASP A 29 14.51 -6.14 22.28
N PRO A 30 13.27 -6.28 22.78
CA PRO A 30 12.11 -5.65 22.18
C PRO A 30 12.10 -4.12 22.31
N LEU A 31 12.70 -3.58 23.37
CA LEU A 31 12.74 -2.13 23.59
C LEU A 31 13.71 -1.47 22.60
N LEU A 32 14.92 -2.00 22.47
CA LEU A 32 15.93 -1.55 21.53
C LEU A 32 15.42 -1.65 20.09
N ALA A 33 14.86 -2.80 19.70
CA ALA A 33 14.28 -2.98 18.38
C ALA A 33 13.16 -1.98 18.11
N GLY A 34 12.24 -1.79 19.06
CA GLY A 34 11.13 -0.84 18.93
C GLY A 34 11.57 0.62 18.83
N LYS A 35 12.58 1.04 19.60
CA LYS A 35 13.08 2.42 19.57
C LYS A 35 13.78 2.74 18.25
N ILE A 36 14.67 1.86 17.77
CA ILE A 36 15.33 2.04 16.48
C ILE A 36 14.31 2.05 15.34
N ALA A 37 13.37 1.09 15.36
CA ALA A 37 12.31 1.01 14.36
C ALA A 37 11.41 2.25 14.35
N SER A 38 11.03 2.76 15.52
CA SER A 38 10.21 3.97 15.66
C SER A 38 10.88 5.20 15.05
N GLU A 39 12.19 5.38 15.24
CA GLU A 39 12.91 6.50 14.62
C GLU A 39 13.01 6.35 13.09
N ALA A 40 13.17 5.12 12.58
CA ALA A 40 13.11 4.88 11.14
C ALA A 40 11.72 5.18 10.55
N VAL A 41 10.65 4.85 11.27
CA VAL A 41 9.26 5.19 10.88
C VAL A 41 9.07 6.70 10.85
N LYS A 42 9.53 7.43 11.88
CA LYS A 42 9.44 8.90 11.92
C LYS A 42 10.21 9.55 10.78
N GLY A 43 11.43 9.09 10.48
CA GLY A 43 12.21 9.61 9.37
C GLY A 43 11.54 9.39 8.00
N ALA A 44 10.84 8.27 7.82
CA ALA A 44 10.03 8.07 6.61
C ALA A 44 8.84 9.03 6.54
N GLU A 45 8.13 9.20 7.66
CA GLU A 45 6.98 10.09 7.79
C GLU A 45 7.35 11.58 7.58
N ASP A 46 8.54 12.03 8.01
CA ASP A 46 9.05 13.39 7.76
C ASP A 46 9.18 13.70 6.26
N HIS A 47 9.30 12.67 5.43
CA HIS A 47 9.30 12.76 3.97
C HIS A 47 7.94 12.39 3.35
N GLY A 48 6.90 12.26 4.17
CA GLY A 48 5.54 11.86 3.77
C GLY A 48 5.45 10.43 3.26
N VAL A 49 6.42 9.56 3.57
CA VAL A 49 6.43 8.16 3.16
C VAL A 49 5.90 7.30 4.30
N TYR A 50 4.84 6.53 4.07
CA TYR A 50 4.37 5.58 5.08
C TYR A 50 5.24 4.31 5.10
N ALA A 51 5.74 3.98 6.28
CA ALA A 51 6.52 2.77 6.53
C ALA A 51 5.59 1.58 6.83
N TYR A 52 5.75 0.47 6.10
CA TYR A 52 5.12 -0.81 6.45
C TYR A 52 5.98 -1.53 7.48
N ILE A 53 5.68 -1.32 8.76
CA ILE A 53 6.36 -2.07 9.83
C ILE A 53 6.08 -3.57 9.66
N LYS A 54 7.12 -4.39 9.64
CA LYS A 54 7.03 -5.80 9.22
C LYS A 54 7.91 -6.74 10.03
N HIS A 55 7.61 -8.05 10.08
CA HIS A 55 6.43 -8.74 9.55
C HIS A 55 5.51 -9.07 10.72
N PHE A 56 4.27 -8.60 10.66
CA PHE A 56 3.30 -8.69 11.75
C PHE A 56 2.46 -9.99 11.62
N ALA A 57 2.75 -11.06 12.35
CA ALA A 57 3.61 -11.12 13.52
C ALA A 57 4.30 -12.48 13.71
N LEU A 58 5.29 -12.51 14.61
CA LEU A 58 6.03 -13.72 15.01
C LEU A 58 6.75 -14.45 13.84
N ASN A 59 7.28 -13.70 12.88
CA ASN A 59 8.03 -14.25 11.75
C ASN A 59 9.54 -14.32 12.05
N ASP A 60 9.92 -15.14 13.04
CA ASP A 60 11.31 -15.28 13.49
C ASP A 60 12.07 -16.47 12.87
N GLN A 61 11.45 -17.23 11.96
CA GLN A 61 12.07 -18.36 11.27
C GLN A 61 11.72 -18.35 9.78
N GLU A 62 12.73 -18.65 8.96
CA GLU A 62 12.60 -18.67 7.50
C GLU A 62 12.10 -20.02 6.96
N THR A 63 12.59 -21.11 7.55
CA THR A 63 12.21 -22.48 7.17
C THR A 63 10.69 -22.64 7.28
N ASN A 64 10.07 -23.02 6.16
CA ASN A 64 8.63 -23.26 6.02
C ASN A 64 7.72 -22.05 6.27
N ARG A 65 8.21 -20.81 6.29
CA ARG A 65 7.37 -19.63 6.53
C ARG A 65 6.18 -19.52 5.54
N ASN A 66 6.36 -19.98 4.29
CA ASN A 66 5.31 -20.03 3.26
C ASN A 66 4.56 -21.38 3.18
N TYR A 67 4.87 -22.32 4.06
CA TYR A 67 4.32 -23.68 4.10
C TYR A 67 3.61 -23.93 5.43
N GLN A 68 2.78 -22.96 5.83
CA GLN A 68 1.93 -23.03 7.04
C GLN A 68 2.69 -23.27 8.35
N LEU A 69 3.87 -22.66 8.52
CA LEU A 69 4.58 -22.64 9.80
C LEU A 69 3.68 -22.08 10.91
N MET A 70 3.41 -22.90 11.94
CA MET A 70 2.63 -22.52 13.11
C MET A 70 3.55 -22.07 14.24
N THR A 71 3.50 -20.78 14.58
CA THR A 71 4.25 -20.23 15.71
C THR A 71 3.38 -20.22 16.96
N TRP A 72 3.83 -20.90 18.00
CA TRP A 72 3.15 -20.98 19.29
C TRP A 72 3.92 -20.19 20.35
N ALA A 73 3.21 -19.38 21.11
CA ALA A 73 3.72 -18.65 22.26
C ALA A 73 2.55 -18.35 23.20
N ASP A 74 2.82 -18.19 24.49
CA ASP A 74 1.84 -17.67 25.45
C ASP A 74 1.62 -16.16 25.24
N GLU A 75 0.52 -15.64 25.79
CA GLU A 75 0.18 -14.22 25.60
C GLU A 75 1.25 -13.29 26.17
N GLN A 76 1.86 -13.59 27.32
CA GLN A 76 2.88 -12.73 27.90
C GLN A 76 4.07 -12.58 26.94
N THR A 77 4.60 -13.69 26.43
CA THR A 77 5.68 -13.70 25.45
C THR A 77 5.30 -12.93 24.18
N VAL A 78 4.08 -13.11 23.69
CA VAL A 78 3.57 -12.38 22.53
C VAL A 78 3.59 -10.87 22.78
N ARG A 79 3.07 -10.42 23.93
CA ARG A 79 2.92 -9.00 24.29
C ARG A 79 4.24 -8.32 24.61
N GLU A 80 5.09 -8.96 25.40
CA GLU A 80 6.29 -8.36 25.96
C GLU A 80 7.49 -8.45 25.02
N ILE A 81 7.55 -9.47 24.15
CA ILE A 81 8.69 -9.72 23.26
C ILE A 81 8.32 -9.46 21.80
N TYR A 82 7.41 -10.25 21.23
CA TYR A 82 7.22 -10.26 19.78
C TYR A 82 6.47 -9.05 19.23
N LEU A 83 5.47 -8.58 19.97
CA LEU A 83 4.61 -7.48 19.55
C LEU A 83 5.10 -6.13 20.06
N ARG A 84 5.96 -6.12 21.08
CA ARG A 84 6.43 -4.89 21.72
C ARG A 84 7.13 -3.90 20.77
N PRO A 85 8.00 -4.32 19.82
CA PRO A 85 8.57 -3.40 18.83
C PRO A 85 7.51 -2.71 17.96
N PHE A 86 6.50 -3.46 17.54
CA PHE A 86 5.39 -2.95 16.73
C PHE A 86 4.50 -2.00 17.53
N GLU A 87 4.22 -2.31 18.80
CA GLU A 87 3.48 -1.43 19.70
C GLU A 87 4.17 -0.07 19.84
N ILE A 88 5.50 -0.07 20.03
CA ILE A 88 6.31 1.15 20.12
C ILE A 88 6.20 1.93 18.80
N CYS A 89 6.31 1.28 17.64
CA CYS A 89 6.15 1.96 16.35
C CYS A 89 4.75 2.56 16.14
N VAL A 90 3.70 1.89 16.60
CA VAL A 90 2.33 2.42 16.52
C VAL A 90 2.13 3.61 17.46
N LYS A 91 2.53 3.48 18.73
CA LYS A 91 2.27 4.49 19.76
C LYS A 91 3.21 5.68 19.70
N GLU A 92 4.49 5.45 19.47
CA GLU A 92 5.53 6.48 19.47
C GLU A 92 5.92 6.90 18.04
N GLY A 93 6.13 5.93 17.15
CA GLY A 93 6.52 6.18 15.75
C GLY A 93 5.38 6.65 14.86
N LYS A 94 4.13 6.54 15.33
CA LYS A 94 2.90 6.89 14.57
C LYS A 94 2.79 6.15 13.23
N ALA A 95 3.27 4.91 13.17
CA ALA A 95 3.17 4.06 11.98
C ALA A 95 1.73 4.02 11.45
N LYS A 96 1.57 4.21 10.14
CA LYS A 96 0.27 4.17 9.43
C LYS A 96 0.12 2.96 8.50
N ALA A 97 1.14 2.12 8.37
CA ALA A 97 1.06 0.92 7.56
C ALA A 97 1.76 -0.26 8.25
N VAL A 98 1.19 -1.46 8.09
CA VAL A 98 1.71 -2.71 8.65
C VAL A 98 1.74 -3.76 7.54
N MET A 99 2.76 -4.60 7.49
CA MET A 99 2.78 -5.78 6.64
C MET A 99 2.59 -7.04 7.48
N SER A 100 1.53 -7.81 7.23
CA SER A 100 1.28 -9.05 7.96
C SER A 100 2.21 -10.17 7.51
N SER A 101 2.60 -11.08 8.39
CA SER A 101 3.54 -12.17 8.07
C SER A 101 2.90 -13.38 7.35
N PHE A 102 3.77 -14.24 6.80
CA PHE A 102 3.39 -15.52 6.19
C PHE A 102 3.00 -16.61 7.20
N ASN A 103 3.66 -16.66 8.35
CA ASN A 103 3.43 -17.70 9.35
C ASN A 103 2.05 -17.58 10.00
N HIS A 104 1.72 -18.61 10.78
CA HIS A 104 0.50 -18.66 11.57
C HIS A 104 0.82 -18.29 13.02
N TYR A 105 -0.12 -17.61 13.69
CA TYR A 105 -0.15 -17.51 15.15
C TYR A 105 -1.07 -18.62 15.68
N GLY A 106 -0.45 -19.61 16.31
CA GLY A 106 -1.08 -20.92 16.54
C GLY A 106 -1.54 -21.52 15.22
N ILE A 107 -2.82 -21.84 15.13
CA ILE A 107 -3.43 -22.44 13.92
C ILE A 107 -3.96 -21.41 12.92
N THR A 108 -3.95 -20.11 13.25
CA THR A 108 -4.55 -19.08 12.42
C THR A 108 -3.46 -18.30 11.68
N PRO A 109 -3.54 -18.12 10.35
CA PRO A 109 -2.60 -17.27 9.63
C PRO A 109 -2.53 -15.88 10.28
N ALA A 110 -1.33 -15.31 10.44
CA ALA A 110 -1.18 -13.98 11.05
C ALA A 110 -1.99 -12.91 10.27
N ALA A 111 -1.97 -12.99 8.93
CA ALA A 111 -2.78 -12.18 8.02
C ALA A 111 -4.32 -12.36 8.15
N ALA A 112 -4.78 -13.35 8.92
CA ALA A 112 -6.19 -13.65 9.17
C ALA A 112 -6.55 -13.61 10.66
N SER A 113 -5.64 -13.21 11.55
CA SER A 113 -5.86 -13.31 12.98
C SER A 113 -6.55 -12.05 13.50
N ASN A 114 -7.85 -12.19 13.81
CA ASN A 114 -8.65 -11.13 14.42
C ASN A 114 -8.05 -10.64 15.76
N GLU A 115 -7.41 -11.54 16.51
CA GLU A 115 -6.74 -11.21 17.76
C GLU A 115 -5.62 -10.18 17.51
N VAL A 116 -4.68 -10.45 16.62
CA VAL A 116 -3.54 -9.54 16.43
C VAL A 116 -3.92 -8.30 15.60
N LEU A 117 -4.76 -8.44 14.57
CA LEU A 117 -5.02 -7.36 13.60
C LEU A 117 -6.14 -6.40 14.01
N ASN A 118 -7.20 -6.88 14.65
CA ASN A 118 -8.28 -6.01 15.13
C ASN A 118 -8.11 -5.71 16.62
N LYS A 119 -8.11 -6.74 17.48
CA LYS A 119 -8.12 -6.51 18.92
C LYS A 119 -6.84 -5.82 19.40
N ILE A 120 -5.69 -6.41 19.18
CA ILE A 120 -4.41 -5.85 19.66
C ILE A 120 -4.04 -4.59 18.89
N LEU A 121 -3.86 -4.70 17.58
CA LEU A 121 -3.34 -3.62 16.76
C LEU A 121 -4.27 -2.39 16.75
N ARG A 122 -5.59 -2.58 16.55
CA ARG A 122 -6.52 -1.47 16.31
C ARG A 122 -7.29 -1.03 17.55
N ASP A 123 -7.82 -1.99 18.32
CA ASP A 123 -8.67 -1.69 19.47
C ASP A 123 -7.83 -1.30 20.70
N GLU A 124 -6.77 -2.05 21.00
CA GLU A 124 -5.93 -1.78 22.16
C GLU A 124 -4.86 -0.72 21.90
N TRP A 125 -4.11 -0.82 20.78
CA TRP A 125 -3.03 0.13 20.50
C TRP A 125 -3.50 1.39 19.77
N GLY A 126 -4.71 1.37 19.23
CA GLY A 126 -5.28 2.52 18.52
C GLY A 126 -4.71 2.75 17.13
N PHE A 127 -4.13 1.74 16.47
CA PHE A 127 -3.60 1.89 15.10
C PHE A 127 -4.68 2.39 14.13
N ARG A 128 -4.32 3.41 13.34
CA ARG A 128 -5.14 4.00 12.28
C ARG A 128 -4.32 4.01 11.00
N GLY A 129 -4.65 3.08 10.11
CA GLY A 129 -3.82 2.83 8.94
C GLY A 129 -4.17 1.52 8.25
N MET A 130 -3.43 1.21 7.20
CA MET A 130 -3.65 0.03 6.38
C MET A 130 -2.75 -1.15 6.78
N VAL A 131 -3.26 -2.37 6.59
CA VAL A 131 -2.53 -3.63 6.72
C VAL A 131 -2.48 -4.30 5.36
N LEU A 132 -1.26 -4.61 4.92
CA LEU A 132 -0.97 -5.27 3.66
C LEU A 132 -0.45 -6.69 3.94
N THR A 133 -0.80 -7.68 3.14
CA THR A 133 -0.16 -8.99 3.27
C THR A 133 1.33 -8.91 2.95
N ASP A 134 2.15 -9.83 3.49
CA ASP A 134 3.39 -10.20 2.80
C ASP A 134 3.07 -10.71 1.37
N TYR A 135 4.08 -10.90 0.53
CA TYR A 135 3.91 -11.12 -0.90
C TYR A 135 2.92 -12.26 -1.21
N PHE A 136 1.82 -11.94 -1.88
CA PHE A 136 0.76 -12.89 -2.18
C PHE A 136 1.13 -13.69 -3.45
N GLY A 137 1.82 -14.80 -3.26
CA GLY A 137 2.32 -15.65 -4.34
C GLY A 137 1.24 -16.38 -5.16
N ALA A 138 1.67 -17.01 -6.25
CA ALA A 138 0.79 -17.78 -7.12
C ALA A 138 0.02 -18.87 -6.35
N GLY A 139 -1.29 -18.98 -6.62
CA GLY A 139 -2.17 -19.90 -5.90
C GLY A 139 -2.33 -19.59 -4.41
N GLY A 140 -1.92 -18.41 -3.95
CA GLY A 140 -1.91 -18.04 -2.53
C GLY A 140 -1.06 -18.97 -1.66
N TYR A 141 -0.01 -19.58 -2.22
CA TYR A 141 0.75 -20.66 -1.55
C TYR A 141 -0.11 -21.82 -1.02
N GLY A 142 -1.33 -21.99 -1.53
CA GLY A 142 -2.29 -23.01 -1.10
C GLY A 142 -3.08 -22.69 0.18
N TYR A 143 -2.74 -21.63 0.92
CA TYR A 143 -3.44 -21.29 2.17
C TYR A 143 -3.89 -19.83 2.26
N MET A 144 -3.32 -18.91 1.48
CA MET A 144 -3.68 -17.49 1.49
C MET A 144 -5.00 -17.26 0.76
N ASN A 145 -5.87 -16.43 1.35
CA ASN A 145 -7.21 -16.18 0.83
C ASN A 145 -7.68 -14.77 1.21
N ALA A 146 -7.90 -13.92 0.20
CA ALA A 146 -8.26 -12.52 0.39
C ALA A 146 -9.59 -12.32 1.15
N ASP A 147 -10.61 -13.16 0.90
CA ASP A 147 -11.90 -13.06 1.60
C ASP A 147 -11.75 -13.32 3.10
N ARG A 148 -10.96 -14.33 3.48
CA ARG A 148 -10.67 -14.58 4.89
C ARG A 148 -9.86 -13.44 5.52
N TYR A 149 -8.87 -12.91 4.79
CA TYR A 149 -7.95 -11.90 5.32
C TYR A 149 -8.65 -10.56 5.55
N ILE A 150 -9.48 -10.11 4.61
CA ILE A 150 -10.17 -8.82 4.71
C ILE A 150 -11.18 -8.75 5.85
N ARG A 151 -11.83 -9.88 6.15
CA ARG A 151 -12.77 -9.99 7.28
C ARG A 151 -12.09 -9.89 8.64
N ASN A 152 -10.79 -10.15 8.69
CA ASN A 152 -10.00 -10.19 9.92
C ASN A 152 -9.00 -9.04 10.04
N GLY A 153 -9.19 -7.95 9.27
CA GLY A 153 -8.47 -6.69 9.47
C GLY A 153 -7.23 -6.49 8.60
N ASN A 154 -6.92 -7.42 7.69
CA ASN A 154 -5.91 -7.23 6.65
C ASN A 154 -6.56 -6.60 5.40
N ASP A 155 -6.16 -5.40 5.03
CA ASP A 155 -6.94 -4.56 4.11
C ASP A 155 -6.76 -4.94 2.63
N PHE A 156 -5.59 -5.44 2.20
CA PHE A 156 -5.33 -5.82 0.80
C PHE A 156 -4.14 -6.77 0.64
N CYS A 157 -4.01 -7.35 -0.56
CA CYS A 157 -3.01 -8.37 -0.89
C CYS A 157 -1.84 -7.77 -1.66
N LEU A 158 -0.60 -8.08 -1.27
CA LEU A 158 0.60 -7.61 -1.96
C LEU A 158 0.89 -8.48 -3.19
N THR A 159 0.24 -8.13 -4.29
CA THR A 159 0.62 -8.60 -5.62
C THR A 159 -0.06 -7.71 -6.68
N ALA A 160 0.62 -7.48 -7.80
CA ALA A 160 0.06 -6.76 -8.95
C ALA A 160 -0.57 -7.71 -9.99
N ILE A 161 -0.46 -9.03 -9.78
CA ILE A 161 -0.94 -10.05 -10.71
C ILE A 161 -2.09 -10.85 -10.09
N ASP A 162 -2.99 -11.35 -10.93
CA ASP A 162 -3.99 -12.31 -10.50
C ASP A 162 -3.32 -13.63 -10.09
N THR A 163 -3.51 -14.02 -8.83
CA THR A 163 -2.99 -15.28 -8.27
C THR A 163 -4.11 -16.27 -7.92
N GLY A 164 -5.35 -15.98 -8.37
CA GLY A 164 -6.55 -16.78 -8.21
C GLY A 164 -7.31 -16.57 -6.90
N TYR A 165 -6.60 -16.14 -5.84
CA TYR A 165 -7.12 -16.04 -4.47
C TYR A 165 -6.87 -14.67 -3.81
N ASN A 166 -6.27 -13.72 -4.54
CA ASN A 166 -5.94 -12.37 -4.07
C ASN A 166 -7.08 -11.35 -4.24
N TYR A 167 -8.31 -11.81 -4.48
CA TYR A 167 -9.49 -10.96 -4.63
C TYR A 167 -10.72 -11.59 -3.98
N VAL A 168 -11.63 -10.73 -3.54
CA VAL A 168 -12.87 -11.11 -2.83
C VAL A 168 -13.97 -11.33 -3.86
N LYS A 169 -14.49 -12.56 -3.95
CA LYS A 169 -15.64 -12.91 -4.81
C LYS A 169 -16.98 -12.82 -4.09
N ASP A 170 -16.97 -12.88 -2.75
CA ASP A 170 -18.19 -12.82 -1.95
C ASP A 170 -18.83 -11.43 -2.03
N LYS A 171 -20.16 -11.41 -2.19
CA LYS A 171 -20.99 -10.21 -2.27
C LYS A 171 -21.93 -10.06 -1.08
N SER A 172 -21.78 -10.91 -0.06
CA SER A 172 -22.56 -10.83 1.18
C SER A 172 -22.38 -9.46 1.86
N ALA A 173 -23.37 -9.06 2.66
CA ALA A 173 -23.32 -7.79 3.38
C ALA A 173 -22.07 -7.67 4.28
N THR A 174 -21.64 -8.79 4.87
CA THR A 174 -20.43 -8.84 5.71
C THR A 174 -19.16 -8.64 4.88
N ALA A 175 -19.09 -9.20 3.66
CA ALA A 175 -17.99 -8.95 2.73
C ALA A 175 -17.91 -7.46 2.35
N VAL A 176 -19.06 -6.85 2.02
CA VAL A 176 -19.14 -5.43 1.65
C VAL A 176 -18.71 -4.51 2.79
N ILE A 177 -19.09 -4.83 4.03
CA ILE A 177 -18.66 -4.07 5.21
C ILE A 177 -17.14 -4.17 5.40
N ALA A 178 -16.57 -5.38 5.27
CA ALA A 178 -15.13 -5.58 5.36
C ALA A 178 -14.37 -4.80 4.26
N LEU A 179 -14.85 -4.87 3.01
CA LEU A 179 -14.30 -4.12 1.88
C LEU A 179 -14.38 -2.61 2.09
N ARG A 180 -15.48 -2.10 2.66
CA ARG A 180 -15.62 -0.67 3.00
C ARG A 180 -14.61 -0.24 4.06
N LYS A 181 -14.45 -1.02 5.12
CA LYS A 181 -13.47 -0.75 6.18
C LYS A 181 -12.03 -0.75 5.62
N ALA A 182 -11.70 -1.76 4.82
CA ALA A 182 -10.40 -1.86 4.17
C ALA A 182 -10.12 -0.68 3.23
N SER A 183 -11.09 -0.33 2.40
CA SER A 183 -11.01 0.82 1.49
C SER A 183 -10.78 2.12 2.26
N HIS A 184 -11.51 2.33 3.36
CA HIS A 184 -11.29 3.48 4.25
C HIS A 184 -9.85 3.52 4.79
N ASN A 185 -9.33 2.41 5.30
CA ASN A 185 -7.97 2.34 5.85
C ASN A 185 -6.88 2.64 4.81
N ILE A 186 -7.04 2.10 3.60
CA ILE A 186 -6.14 2.33 2.46
C ILE A 186 -6.17 3.82 2.09
N LEU A 187 -7.36 4.37 1.83
CA LEU A 187 -7.52 5.77 1.44
C LEU A 187 -7.00 6.72 2.52
N TYR A 188 -7.32 6.46 3.80
CA TYR A 188 -6.82 7.24 4.93
C TYR A 188 -5.30 7.26 4.96
N THR A 189 -4.64 6.12 4.78
CA THR A 189 -3.17 6.08 4.82
C THR A 189 -2.57 6.79 3.62
N THR A 190 -3.09 6.56 2.42
CA THR A 190 -2.58 7.15 1.18
C THR A 190 -2.77 8.67 1.16
N VAL A 191 -3.92 9.19 1.58
CA VAL A 191 -4.17 10.64 1.59
C VAL A 191 -3.34 11.38 2.64
N ASN A 192 -2.99 10.70 3.75
CA ASN A 192 -2.09 11.23 4.78
C ASN A 192 -0.61 10.94 4.48
N SER A 193 -0.27 10.81 3.20
CA SER A 193 1.09 10.58 2.71
C SER A 193 1.41 11.56 1.59
N ARG A 194 2.64 11.51 1.08
CA ARG A 194 3.08 12.32 -0.05
C ARG A 194 2.45 11.94 -1.39
N ALA A 195 1.61 10.90 -1.46
CA ALA A 195 0.96 10.47 -2.70
C ALA A 195 0.21 11.60 -3.41
N TYR A 196 -0.35 12.54 -2.64
CA TYR A 196 -1.08 13.72 -3.15
C TYR A 196 -0.33 15.04 -2.88
N ALA A 197 0.97 14.99 -2.61
CA ALA A 197 1.78 16.22 -2.49
C ALA A 197 1.83 16.95 -3.85
N PRO A 198 1.80 18.29 -3.90
CA PRO A 198 1.72 19.06 -5.15
C PRO A 198 2.79 18.67 -6.17
N GLU A 199 4.00 18.37 -5.73
CA GLU A 199 5.11 17.95 -6.59
C GLU A 199 4.94 16.56 -7.22
N ASN A 200 4.07 15.72 -6.65
CA ASN A 200 3.77 14.37 -7.13
C ASN A 200 2.50 14.33 -8.00
N LEU A 201 1.72 15.41 -8.02
CA LEU A 201 0.50 15.52 -8.82
C LEU A 201 0.83 15.91 -10.27
N ASN A 202 1.31 14.95 -11.05
CA ASN A 202 1.36 15.08 -12.51
C ASN A 202 0.03 14.64 -13.12
N LEU A 203 -1.01 15.46 -12.95
CA LEU A 203 -2.35 15.18 -13.48
C LEU A 203 -2.40 15.19 -15.03
N GLY A 204 -1.32 15.62 -15.68
CA GLY A 204 -1.33 15.93 -17.11
C GLY A 204 -2.41 16.96 -17.45
N MET A 205 -2.69 17.14 -18.74
CA MET A 205 -3.94 17.78 -19.15
C MET A 205 -5.05 16.74 -19.11
N MET A 206 -6.19 17.08 -18.48
CA MET A 206 -7.36 16.23 -18.49
C MET A 206 -7.81 15.97 -19.94
N GLY A 207 -8.42 14.82 -20.22
CA GLY A 207 -8.83 14.47 -21.59
C GLY A 207 -9.71 15.52 -22.28
N TRP A 208 -10.55 16.24 -21.52
CA TRP A 208 -11.36 17.35 -22.05
C TRP A 208 -10.52 18.57 -22.45
N GLN A 209 -9.41 18.86 -21.75
CA GLN A 209 -8.48 19.94 -22.10
C GLN A 209 -7.73 19.60 -23.38
N ILE A 210 -7.31 18.34 -23.53
CA ILE A 210 -6.70 17.85 -24.78
C ILE A 210 -7.70 17.99 -25.93
N ALA A 211 -8.95 17.55 -25.74
CA ALA A 211 -9.99 17.65 -26.75
C ALA A 211 -10.28 19.11 -27.16
N ALA A 212 -10.34 20.04 -26.21
CA ALA A 212 -10.52 21.47 -26.49
C ALA A 212 -9.37 22.03 -27.34
N ILE A 213 -8.12 21.71 -26.98
CA ILE A 213 -6.94 22.14 -27.75
C ILE A 213 -6.97 21.58 -29.18
N VAL A 214 -7.35 20.32 -29.36
CA VAL A 214 -7.48 19.71 -30.70
C VAL A 214 -8.54 20.44 -31.53
N ILE A 215 -9.69 20.78 -30.93
CA ILE A 215 -10.75 21.54 -31.60
C ILE A 215 -10.24 22.92 -32.02
N ASP A 216 -9.57 23.63 -31.12
CA ASP A 216 -8.99 24.96 -31.42
C ASP A 216 -8.00 24.89 -32.58
N ILE A 217 -7.11 23.89 -32.59
CA ILE A 217 -6.16 23.67 -33.69
C ILE A 217 -6.91 23.45 -35.02
N ILE A 218 -7.96 22.61 -35.03
CA ILE A 218 -8.76 22.36 -36.23
C ILE A 218 -9.43 23.66 -36.72
N CYS A 219 -10.02 24.43 -35.81
CA CYS A 219 -10.66 25.71 -36.13
C CYS A 219 -9.67 26.72 -36.71
N ILE A 220 -8.47 26.84 -36.13
CA ILE A 220 -7.41 27.73 -36.62
C ILE A 220 -6.95 27.29 -38.02
N VAL A 221 -6.69 26.01 -38.22
CA VAL A 221 -6.27 25.49 -39.55
C VAL A 221 -7.36 25.75 -40.60
N ALA A 222 -8.62 25.52 -40.26
CA ALA A 222 -9.74 25.81 -41.15
C ALA A 222 -9.84 27.30 -41.50
N ALA A 223 -9.68 28.19 -40.52
CA ALA A 223 -9.68 29.63 -40.73
C ALA A 223 -8.54 30.09 -41.65
N VAL A 224 -7.33 29.55 -41.46
CA VAL A 224 -6.16 29.84 -42.32
C VAL A 224 -6.40 29.37 -43.76
N LEU A 225 -6.91 28.15 -43.95
CA LEU A 225 -7.21 27.63 -45.29
C LEU A 225 -8.29 28.46 -46.00
N LEU A 226 -9.32 28.90 -45.27
CA LEU A 226 -10.36 29.77 -45.82
C LEU A 226 -9.80 31.15 -46.18
N ALA A 227 -8.94 31.73 -45.34
CA ALA A 227 -8.28 33.01 -45.63
C ALA A 227 -7.38 32.92 -46.87
N LEU A 228 -6.59 31.85 -46.99
CA LEU A 228 -5.76 31.58 -48.18
C LEU A 228 -6.62 31.44 -49.44
N LYS A 229 -7.75 30.74 -49.37
CA LYS A 229 -8.69 30.59 -50.48
C LYS A 229 -9.33 31.93 -50.86
N ALA A 230 -9.76 32.71 -49.87
CA ALA A 230 -10.34 34.04 -50.09
C ALA A 230 -9.32 34.99 -50.74
N TRP A 231 -8.07 34.99 -50.26
CA TRP A 231 -6.99 35.79 -50.83
C TRP A 231 -6.68 35.39 -52.28
N LYS A 232 -6.60 34.08 -52.57
CA LYS A 232 -6.39 33.58 -53.93
C LYS A 232 -7.51 34.00 -54.89
N ASN A 233 -8.76 33.95 -54.43
CA ASN A 233 -9.93 34.41 -55.20
C ASN A 233 -9.94 35.94 -55.40
N TYR A 234 -9.49 36.70 -54.41
CA TYR A 234 -9.35 38.16 -54.53
C TYR A 234 -8.26 38.54 -55.52
N ALA A 235 -7.07 37.91 -55.44
CA ALA A 235 -5.96 38.15 -56.35
C ALA A 235 -6.35 37.86 -57.81
N THR A 236 -6.98 36.70 -58.07
CA THR A 236 -7.46 36.34 -59.42
C THR A 236 -8.50 37.32 -59.99
N ARG A 237 -9.40 37.87 -59.17
CA ARG A 237 -10.34 38.91 -59.61
C ARG A 237 -9.65 40.24 -59.90
N LYS A 238 -8.69 40.63 -59.06
CA LYS A 238 -7.91 41.85 -59.25
C LYS A 238 -7.06 41.81 -60.52
N ASP A 239 -6.50 40.65 -60.85
CA ASP A 239 -5.73 40.47 -62.09
C ASP A 239 -6.66 40.55 -63.33
N ALA A 240 -7.88 40.01 -63.24
CA ALA A 240 -8.88 40.10 -64.30
C ALA A 240 -9.47 41.51 -64.52
N ASP A 241 -9.50 42.36 -63.48
CA ASP A 241 -9.96 43.76 -63.59
C ASP A 241 -8.86 44.71 -64.13
N ASN A 242 -7.61 44.25 -64.32
CA ASN A 242 -6.47 45.03 -64.82
C ASN A 242 -6.04 44.67 -66.26
N GLU A 243 -6.76 43.78 -66.95
CA GLU A 243 -6.68 43.55 -68.41
C GLU A 243 -7.77 44.33 -69.16
#